data_AF-A0A1F2SAQ5-F1
#
_entry.id   AF-A0A1F2SAQ5-F1
#
_cell.length_a   1.000
_cell.length_b   1.000
_cell.length_c   1.000
_cell.angle_alpha   90.00
_cell.angle_beta   90.00
_cell.angle_gamma   90.00
#
_symmetry.space_group_name_H-M   'P 1'
#
loop_
_entity.id
_entity.type
_entity.pdbx_description
1 polymer ?
#
loop_
_entity_poly.entity_id
_entity_poly.type
_entity_poly.pdbx_seq_one_letter_code
_entity_poly.pdbx_strand_id
1 'polypeptide(L)'
;MLGMDRTVRAYLAEIGRRGGRKSRRRLDPDAARQMVRLREARRAFRRFHAQCFWSCDPEYAVTARDVPWVAEQLMKFGGLRGWELGARLCR
;
A
#
# COMPACT_ATOMS: atom_id res chain seq x y z
N MET A 1 -16.31 0.47 14.72
CA MET A 1 -15.28 1.10 13.86
C MET A 1 -14.91 2.42 14.52
N LEU A 2 -13.81 2.48 15.28
CA LEU A 2 -13.41 3.71 15.96
C LEU A 2 -12.86 4.68 14.90
N GLY A 3 -13.65 5.70 14.57
CA GLY A 3 -13.23 6.77 13.68
C GLY A 3 -11.98 7.43 14.25
N MET A 4 -10.97 7.61 13.39
CA MET A 4 -9.68 8.20 13.78
C MET A 4 -9.91 9.59 14.42
N ASP A 5 -9.40 9.79 15.63
CA ASP A 5 -9.56 11.01 16.41
C ASP A 5 -9.12 12.26 15.60
N ARG A 6 -9.90 13.34 15.70
CA ARG A 6 -9.64 14.57 14.94
C ARG A 6 -8.27 15.17 15.27
N THR A 7 -7.82 15.07 16.51
CA THR A 7 -6.51 15.56 16.96
C THR A 7 -5.39 14.77 16.30
N VAL A 8 -5.51 13.44 16.22
CA VAL A 8 -4.55 12.57 15.53
C VAL A 8 -4.47 12.91 14.06
N ARG A 9 -5.61 13.11 13.39
CA ARG A 9 -5.64 13.52 11.98
C ARG A 9 -4.96 14.86 11.75
N ALA A 10 -5.24 15.85 12.60
CA ALA A 10 -4.63 17.18 12.51
C ALA A 10 -3.11 17.10 12.73
N TYR A 11 -2.66 16.31 13.71
CA TYR A 11 -1.25 16.10 13.99
C TYR A 11 -0.50 15.46 12.82
N LEU A 12 -1.05 14.37 12.25
CA LEU A 12 -0.48 13.70 11.08
C LEU A 12 -0.40 14.63 9.85
N ALA A 13 -1.42 15.45 9.64
CA ALA A 13 -1.42 16.44 8.57
C ALA A 13 -0.33 17.51 8.77
N GLU A 14 -0.13 17.98 10.00
CA GLU A 14 0.87 18.99 10.32
C GLU A 14 2.30 18.46 10.14
N ILE A 15 2.62 17.26 10.65
CA ILE A 15 3.96 16.67 10.45
C ILE A 15 4.23 16.35 8.98
N GLY A 16 3.21 15.92 8.23
CA GLY A 16 3.31 15.71 6.78
C GLY A 16 3.63 17.00 6.04
N ARG A 17 2.97 18.11 6.40
CA ARG A 17 3.22 19.44 5.83
C ARG A 17 4.64 19.92 6.12
N ARG A 18 5.13 19.75 7.35
CA ARG A 18 6.52 20.10 7.73
C ARG A 18 7.54 19.29 6.94
N GLY A 19 7.34 17.98 6.83
CA GLY A 19 8.19 17.10 6.02
C GLY A 19 8.18 17.49 4.54
N GLY A 20 7.01 17.82 3.99
CA GLY A 20 6.85 18.33 2.64
C GLY A 20 7.57 19.65 2.39
N ARG A 21 7.51 20.61 3.32
CA ARG A 21 8.25 21.89 3.23
C ARG A 21 9.77 21.71 3.31
N LYS A 22 10.24 20.76 4.12
CA LYS A 22 11.68 20.41 4.22
C LYS A 22 12.18 19.69 2.96
N SER A 23 11.32 18.85 2.36
CA SER A 23 11.61 18.18 1.10
C SER A 23 11.53 19.15 -0.07
N ARG A 24 12.67 19.50 -0.68
CA ARG A 24 12.71 20.34 -1.90
C ARG A 24 12.18 19.62 -3.15
N ARG A 25 11.90 18.32 -3.07
CA ARG A 25 11.25 17.55 -4.14
C ARG A 25 9.79 17.97 -4.25
N ARG A 26 9.42 18.53 -5.41
CA ARG A 26 8.02 18.52 -5.85
C ARG A 26 7.65 17.06 -6.10
N LEU A 27 6.83 16.50 -5.21
CA LEU A 27 6.23 15.20 -5.40
C LEU A 27 4.85 15.43 -6.01
N ASP A 28 4.68 14.97 -7.23
CA ASP A 28 3.37 14.98 -7.87
C ASP A 28 2.38 14.11 -7.06
N PRO A 29 1.11 14.53 -6.87
CA PRO A 29 0.13 13.75 -6.12
C PRO A 29 -0.05 12.32 -6.65
N ASP A 30 0.07 12.08 -7.95
CA ASP A 30 0.02 10.72 -8.52
C ASP A 30 1.26 9.92 -8.15
N ALA A 31 2.45 10.54 -8.18
CA ALA A 31 3.66 9.90 -7.69
C ALA A 31 3.54 9.49 -6.22
N ALA A 32 2.92 10.35 -5.38
CA ALA A 32 2.66 10.04 -3.97
C ALA A 32 1.70 8.85 -3.81
N ARG A 33 0.61 8.82 -4.60
CA ARG A 33 -0.35 7.69 -4.62
C ARG A 33 0.33 6.38 -5.03
N GLN A 34 1.15 6.41 -6.07
CA GLN A 34 1.90 5.24 -6.55
C GLN A 34 2.86 4.70 -5.48
N MET A 35 3.54 5.58 -4.74
CA MET A 35 4.41 5.16 -3.63
C MET A 35 3.63 4.46 -2.51
N VAL A 36 2.44 4.96 -2.18
CA VAL A 36 1.57 4.34 -1.17
C VAL A 36 1.10 2.97 -1.66
N ARG A 37 0.58 2.87 -2.89
CA ARG A 37 0.16 1.59 -3.49
C ARG A 37 1.29 0.56 -3.48
N LEU A 38 2.51 0.94 -3.89
CA LEU A 38 3.67 0.05 -3.85
C LEU A 38 3.99 -0.45 -2.42
N ARG A 39 3.92 0.42 -1.42
CA ARG A 39 4.14 0.03 -0.02
C ARG A 39 3.06 -0.91 0.48
N GLU A 40 1.81 -0.68 0.11
CA GLU A 40 0.70 -1.56 0.47
C GLU A 40 0.83 -2.92 -0.23
N ALA A 41 1.18 -2.95 -1.52
CA ALA A 41 1.45 -4.19 -2.26
C ALA A 41 2.56 -5.01 -1.60
N ARG A 42 3.68 -4.39 -1.21
CA ARG A 42 4.77 -5.06 -0.48
C ARG A 42 4.33 -5.64 0.86
N ARG A 43 3.51 -4.89 1.62
CA ARG A 43 2.96 -5.37 2.89
C ARG A 43 2.00 -6.53 2.67
N ALA A 44 1.15 -6.45 1.65
CA ALA A 44 0.20 -7.49 1.32
C ALA A 44 0.90 -8.77 0.84
N PHE A 45 1.91 -8.65 -0.03
CA PHE A 45 2.73 -9.76 -0.49
C PHE A 45 3.31 -10.57 0.67
N ARG A 46 3.96 -9.90 1.63
CA ARG A 46 4.51 -10.57 2.83
C ARG A 46 3.42 -11.17 3.71
N ARG A 47 2.31 -10.44 3.93
CA ARG A 47 1.22 -10.88 4.81
C ARG A 47 0.48 -12.10 4.27
N PHE A 48 0.30 -12.18 2.95
CA PHE A 48 -0.44 -13.23 2.27
C PHE A 48 0.50 -14.21 1.56
N HIS A 49 1.80 -14.23 1.88
CA HIS A 49 2.79 -15.01 1.14
C HIS A 49 2.40 -16.49 1.06
N ALA A 50 2.19 -17.13 2.22
CA ALA A 50 1.82 -18.55 2.28
C ALA A 50 0.48 -18.89 1.59
N GLN A 51 -0.43 -17.91 1.45
CA GLN A 51 -1.76 -18.15 0.87
C GLN A 51 -1.81 -17.86 -0.64
N CYS A 52 -1.26 -16.73 -1.06
CA CYS A 52 -1.41 -16.22 -2.42
C CYS A 52 -0.12 -16.28 -3.24
N PHE A 53 1.04 -16.44 -2.59
CA PHE A 53 2.36 -16.32 -3.22
C PHE A 53 3.32 -17.44 -2.79
N TRP A 54 2.79 -18.60 -2.40
CA TRP A 54 3.56 -19.69 -1.80
C TRP A 54 4.69 -20.22 -2.69
N SER A 55 4.54 -20.09 -4.01
CA SER A 55 5.54 -20.48 -5.01
C SER A 55 6.58 -19.41 -5.32
N CYS A 56 6.41 -18.19 -4.81
CA CYS A 56 7.34 -17.09 -5.02
C CYS A 56 8.40 -17.06 -3.93
N ASP A 57 9.59 -16.55 -4.26
CA ASP A 57 10.61 -16.22 -3.28
C ASP A 57 10.03 -15.26 -2.20
N PRO A 58 10.06 -15.62 -0.90
CA PRO A 58 9.61 -14.74 0.18
C PRO A 58 10.32 -13.38 0.22
N GLU A 59 11.57 -13.33 -0.25
CA GLU A 59 12.39 -12.12 -0.31
C GLU A 59 12.23 -11.34 -1.62
N TYR A 60 11.31 -11.77 -2.50
CA TYR A 60 11.05 -11.09 -3.77
C TYR A 60 10.70 -9.61 -3.55
N ALA A 61 11.49 -8.74 -4.19
CA ALA A 61 11.34 -7.30 -4.09
C ALA A 61 10.25 -6.77 -5.03
N VAL A 62 8.99 -6.82 -4.60
CA VAL A 62 7.83 -6.27 -5.34
C VAL A 62 8.10 -4.83 -5.81
N THR A 63 7.95 -4.61 -7.11
CA THR A 63 8.12 -3.33 -7.81
C THR A 63 6.77 -2.71 -8.18
N ALA A 64 6.78 -1.49 -8.73
CA ALA A 64 5.56 -0.84 -9.20
C ALA A 64 4.85 -1.61 -10.32
N ARG A 65 5.60 -2.35 -11.15
CA ARG A 65 5.06 -3.17 -12.25
C ARG A 65 4.31 -4.39 -11.74
N ASP A 66 4.65 -4.86 -10.55
CA ASP A 66 4.07 -6.05 -9.94
C ASP A 66 2.76 -5.75 -9.19
N VAL A 67 2.44 -4.47 -8.94
CA VAL A 67 1.26 -4.06 -8.17
C VAL A 67 -0.05 -4.64 -8.75
N PRO A 68 -0.30 -4.62 -10.08
CA PRO A 68 -1.48 -5.25 -10.66
C PRO A 68 -1.52 -6.77 -10.41
N TRP A 69 -0.38 -7.46 -10.56
CA TRP A 69 -0.28 -8.89 -10.31
C TRP A 69 -0.54 -9.23 -8.83
N VAL A 70 0.04 -8.47 -7.89
CA VAL A 70 -0.22 -8.65 -6.46
C VAL A 70 -1.72 -8.47 -6.16
N ALA A 71 -2.35 -7.45 -6.74
CA ALA A 71 -3.78 -7.21 -6.56
C ALA A 71 -4.61 -8.39 -7.08
N GLU A 72 -4.29 -8.91 -8.26
CA GLU A 72 -4.96 -10.05 -8.86
C GLU A 72 -4.85 -11.32 -8.00
N GLN A 73 -3.65 -11.67 -7.54
CA GLN A 73 -3.43 -12.85 -6.68
C GLN A 73 -4.20 -12.73 -5.35
N LEU A 74 -4.22 -11.54 -4.75
CA LEU A 74 -4.98 -11.28 -3.53
C LEU A 74 -6.49 -11.44 -3.74
N MET A 75 -7.01 -10.95 -4.87
CA MET A 75 -8.43 -11.09 -5.21
C MET A 75 -8.83 -12.53 -5.52
N LYS A 76 -7.94 -13.32 -6.15
CA LYS A 76 -8.20 -14.71 -6.52
C LYS A 76 -8.11 -15.66 -5.32
N PHE A 77 -7.09 -15.50 -4.47
CA PHE A 77 -6.72 -16.52 -3.48
C PHE A 77 -6.77 -16.03 -2.03
N GLY A 78 -6.84 -14.73 -1.79
CA GLY A 78 -6.71 -14.14 -0.46
C GLY A 78 -8.00 -14.08 0.37
N GLY A 79 -9.09 -14.68 -0.10
CA GLY A 79 -10.42 -14.59 0.50
C GLY A 79 -10.92 -13.14 0.59
N LEU A 80 -11.89 -12.88 1.47
CA LEU A 80 -12.49 -11.53 1.60
C LEU A 80 -11.44 -10.45 1.94
N ARG A 81 -10.56 -10.72 2.90
CA ARG A 81 -9.54 -9.75 3.35
C ARG A 81 -8.50 -9.47 2.26
N GLY A 82 -8.08 -10.49 1.51
CA GLY A 82 -7.19 -10.30 0.36
C GLY A 82 -7.88 -9.52 -0.74
N TRP A 83 -9.13 -9.87 -1.07
CA TRP A 83 -9.91 -9.18 -2.09
C TRP A 83 -10.08 -7.68 -1.80
N GLU A 84 -10.43 -7.30 -0.57
CA GLU A 84 -10.55 -5.89 -0.18
C GLU A 84 -9.23 -5.12 -0.34
N LEU A 85 -8.11 -5.76 -0.02
CA LEU A 85 -6.77 -5.19 -0.16
C LEU A 85 -6.39 -5.05 -1.64
N GLY A 86 -6.59 -6.10 -2.44
CA GLY A 86 -6.38 -6.06 -3.89
C GLY A 86 -7.20 -4.95 -4.53
N ALA A 87 -8.47 -4.79 -4.16
CA ALA A 87 -9.35 -3.76 -4.71
C ALA A 87 -8.94 -2.33 -4.32
N ARG A 88 -8.19 -2.14 -3.23
CA ARG A 88 -7.58 -0.84 -2.90
C ARG A 88 -6.35 -0.56 -3.75
N LEU A 89 -5.57 -1.57 -4.10
CA LEU A 89 -4.38 -1.42 -4.95
C LEU A 89 -4.72 -0.98 -6.39
N CYS A 90 -5.92 -1.31 -6.88
CA CYS A 90 -6.40 -0.91 -8.20
C CYS A 90 -6.96 0.54 -8.27
N ARG A 91 -7.16 1.20 -7.12
CA ARG A 91 -7.77 2.54 -7.02
C ARG A 91 -6.74 3.63 -6.88
#